data_AF-A0A1I5DJ37-F1
#
_entry.id   AF-A0A1I5DJ37-F1
#
_cell.length_a   1.000
_cell.length_b   1.000
_cell.length_c   1.000
_cell.angle_alpha   90.00
_cell.angle_beta   90.00
_cell.angle_gamma   90.00
#
_symmetry.space_group_name_H-M   'P 1'
#
loop_
_entity.id
_entity.type
_entity.pdbx_description
1 polymer ?
#
loop_
_entity_poly.entity_id
_entity_poly.type
_entity_poly.pdbx_seq_one_letter_code
_entity_poly.pdbx_strand_id
1 'polypeptide(L)'
;MCYKMILDILTAIGTVGAVAIGMAAIYHANKNSKREIKTHKLEEIFELIQSLSRDYGKFKELYFSIEDLRDKEKKDIQTLSDYYKIRDEKLPSADRHKIIADLSRLEVLTKCYTEDSLLNKILKYEDLMYSFSDFVFNGGSMHQELKWKNGFPDYEEYSILIEELKTQIIGQIKRK
;
A
#
# COMPACT_ATOMS: atom_id res chain seq x y z
N MET A 1 -26.15 -44.49 -47.46
CA MET A 1 -26.76 -43.29 -46.82
C MET A 1 -26.53 -43.27 -45.30
N CYS A 2 -26.84 -44.36 -44.57
CA CYS A 2 -26.71 -44.43 -43.10
C CYS A 2 -25.28 -44.15 -42.55
N TYR A 3 -24.23 -44.66 -43.19
CA TYR A 3 -22.85 -44.51 -42.72
C TYR A 3 -22.33 -43.06 -42.72
N LYS A 4 -22.70 -42.28 -43.74
CA LYS A 4 -22.30 -40.87 -43.87
C LYS A 4 -22.95 -40.01 -42.77
N MET A 5 -24.23 -40.29 -42.47
CA MET A 5 -24.98 -39.62 -41.41
C MET A 5 -24.39 -39.90 -40.01
N ILE A 6 -23.96 -41.14 -39.74
CA ILE A 6 -23.30 -41.49 -38.47
C ILE A 6 -21.94 -40.80 -38.35
N LEU A 7 -21.17 -40.75 -39.44
CA LEU A 7 -19.87 -40.07 -39.47
C LEU A 7 -20.03 -38.56 -39.19
N ASP A 8 -21.03 -37.92 -39.80
CA ASP A 8 -21.33 -36.49 -39.62
C ASP A 8 -21.79 -36.16 -38.18
N ILE A 9 -22.55 -37.07 -37.54
CA ILE A 9 -22.93 -36.93 -36.13
C ILE A 9 -21.71 -37.06 -35.21
N LEU A 10 -20.80 -38.01 -35.49
CA LEU A 10 -19.58 -38.19 -34.70
C LEU A 10 -18.62 -37.01 -34.83
N THR A 11 -18.45 -36.43 -36.02
CA THR A 11 -17.67 -35.20 -36.20
C THR A 11 -18.35 -33.98 -35.57
N ALA A 12 -19.67 -33.88 -35.61
CA ALA A 12 -20.41 -32.83 -34.90
C ALA A 12 -20.23 -32.92 -33.37
N ILE A 13 -20.33 -34.13 -32.80
CA ILE A 13 -20.08 -34.35 -31.36
C ILE A 13 -18.62 -34.03 -31.01
N GLY A 14 -17.66 -34.46 -31.84
CA GLY A 14 -16.24 -34.19 -31.64
C GLY A 14 -15.91 -32.70 -31.67
N THR A 15 -16.52 -31.95 -32.60
CA THR A 15 -16.31 -30.49 -32.72
C THR A 15 -16.93 -29.73 -31.55
N VAL A 16 -18.16 -30.07 -31.13
CA VAL A 16 -18.79 -29.47 -29.93
C VAL A 16 -17.97 -29.77 -28.67
N GLY A 17 -17.48 -31.00 -28.52
CA GLY A 17 -16.61 -31.39 -27.40
C GLY A 17 -15.31 -30.59 -27.38
N ALA A 18 -14.65 -30.41 -28.53
CA ALA A 18 -13.43 -29.61 -28.64
C ALA A 18 -13.67 -28.14 -28.26
N VAL A 19 -14.79 -27.55 -28.69
CA VAL A 19 -15.18 -26.17 -28.33
C VAL A 19 -15.40 -26.03 -26.82
N ALA A 20 -16.10 -26.98 -26.20
CA ALA A 20 -16.33 -26.97 -24.75
C ALA A 20 -15.01 -27.05 -23.95
N ILE A 21 -14.08 -27.90 -24.36
CA ILE A 21 -12.74 -28.01 -23.75
C ILE A 21 -11.96 -26.70 -23.94
N GLY A 22 -12.02 -26.11 -25.14
CA GLY A 22 -11.39 -24.80 -25.42
C GLY A 22 -11.94 -23.68 -24.53
N MET A 23 -13.26 -23.61 -24.37
CA MET A 23 -13.91 -22.64 -23.46
C MET A 23 -13.49 -22.86 -22.01
N ALA A 24 -13.46 -24.11 -21.54
CA ALA A 24 -13.01 -24.44 -20.19
C ALA A 24 -11.53 -24.03 -19.98
N ALA A 25 -10.66 -24.33 -20.94
CA ALA A 25 -9.24 -23.96 -20.89
C ALA A 25 -9.05 -22.43 -20.85
N ILE A 26 -9.77 -21.67 -21.68
CA ILE A 26 -9.73 -20.19 -21.67
C ILE A 26 -10.25 -19.64 -20.33
N TYR A 27 -11.33 -20.21 -19.80
CA TYR A 27 -11.87 -19.81 -18.50
C TYR A 27 -10.86 -20.05 -17.36
N HIS A 28 -10.23 -21.23 -17.34
CA HIS A 28 -9.19 -21.55 -16.36
C HIS A 28 -7.95 -20.67 -16.52
N ALA A 29 -7.49 -20.42 -17.74
CA ALA A 29 -6.37 -19.53 -18.03
C ALA A 29 -6.65 -18.10 -17.56
N ASN A 30 -7.84 -17.56 -17.87
CA ASN A 30 -8.25 -16.23 -17.42
C ASN A 30 -8.36 -16.14 -15.90
N LYS A 31 -8.90 -17.18 -15.23
CA LYS A 31 -8.98 -17.22 -13.77
C LYS A 31 -7.59 -17.23 -13.13
N ASN A 32 -6.66 -18.01 -13.68
CA ASN A 32 -5.27 -18.06 -13.20
C ASN A 32 -4.55 -16.73 -13.43
N SER A 33 -4.71 -16.11 -14.59
CA SER A 33 -4.11 -14.80 -14.90
C SER A 33 -4.64 -13.70 -13.97
N LYS A 34 -5.96 -13.62 -13.75
CA LYS A 34 -6.54 -12.66 -12.79
C LYS A 34 -6.00 -12.84 -11.39
N ARG A 35 -5.81 -14.10 -10.97
CA ARG A 35 -5.23 -14.43 -9.68
C ARG A 35 -3.78 -13.99 -9.57
N GLU A 36 -2.96 -14.28 -10.56
CA GLU A 36 -1.55 -13.88 -10.61
C GLU A 36 -1.40 -12.36 -10.54
N ILE A 37 -2.22 -11.62 -11.32
CA ILE A 37 -2.27 -10.16 -11.26
C ILE A 37 -2.62 -9.68 -9.85
N LYS A 38 -3.65 -10.26 -9.21
CA LYS A 38 -4.04 -9.88 -7.86
C LYS A 38 -2.92 -10.16 -6.85
N THR A 39 -2.27 -11.32 -6.93
CA THR A 39 -1.13 -11.66 -6.07
C THR A 39 0.01 -10.66 -6.24
N HIS A 40 0.41 -10.37 -7.47
CA HIS A 40 1.47 -9.41 -7.76
C HIS A 40 1.14 -8.01 -7.23
N LYS A 41 -0.12 -7.58 -7.34
CA LYS A 41 -0.55 -6.27 -6.81
C LYS A 41 -0.58 -6.23 -5.29
N LEU A 42 -0.88 -7.34 -4.61
CA LEU A 42 -0.76 -7.44 -3.16
C LEU A 42 0.71 -7.42 -2.69
N GLU A 43 1.62 -8.03 -3.45
CA GLU A 43 3.07 -7.94 -3.21
C GLU A 43 3.56 -6.50 -3.37
N GLU A 44 3.13 -5.81 -4.44
CA GLU A 44 3.45 -4.41 -4.68
C GLU A 44 2.95 -3.49 -3.56
N ILE A 45 1.73 -3.72 -3.06
CA ILE A 45 1.19 -3.02 -1.87
C ILE A 45 2.09 -3.26 -0.65
N PHE A 46 2.52 -4.51 -0.43
CA PHE A 46 3.41 -4.84 0.68
C PHE A 46 4.77 -4.13 0.56
N GLU A 47 5.36 -4.11 -0.64
CA GLU A 47 6.61 -3.40 -0.91
C GLU A 47 6.49 -1.89 -0.64
N LEU A 48 5.37 -1.27 -1.02
CA LEU A 48 5.10 0.14 -0.72
C LEU A 48 5.00 0.40 0.79
N ILE A 49 4.29 -0.45 1.54
CA ILE A 49 4.21 -0.35 3.00
C ILE A 49 5.61 -0.47 3.62
N GLN A 50 6.43 -1.42 3.15
CA GLN A 50 7.80 -1.59 3.65
C GLN A 50 8.69 -0.40 3.30
N SER A 51 8.57 0.14 2.07
CA SER A 51 9.29 1.33 1.61
C SER A 51 8.99 2.52 2.52
N LEU A 52 7.70 2.85 2.69
CA LEU A 52 7.24 3.95 3.53
C LEU A 52 7.63 3.75 5.01
N SER A 53 7.58 2.52 5.50
CA SER A 53 7.91 2.22 6.90
C SER A 53 9.36 2.50 7.27
N ARG A 54 10.28 2.45 6.31
CA ARG A 54 11.69 2.78 6.56
C ARG A 54 11.89 4.26 6.91
N ASP A 55 11.01 5.12 6.44
CA ASP A 55 11.08 6.56 6.70
C ASP A 55 10.41 6.95 8.05
N TYR A 56 9.70 6.02 8.71
CA TYR A 56 9.04 6.30 9.99
C TYR A 56 10.01 6.77 11.08
N GLY A 57 11.20 6.17 11.16
CA GLY A 57 12.24 6.60 12.11
C GLY A 57 12.69 8.04 11.85
N LYS A 58 12.92 8.40 10.59
CA LYS A 58 13.26 9.78 10.20
C LYS A 58 12.14 10.74 10.58
N PHE A 59 10.87 10.34 10.39
CA PHE A 59 9.73 11.15 10.78
C PHE A 59 9.67 11.37 12.29
N LYS A 60 9.90 10.33 13.11
CA LYS A 60 9.95 10.46 14.57
C LYS A 60 11.09 11.36 15.04
N GLU A 61 12.25 11.29 14.42
CA GLU A 61 13.34 12.22 14.74
C GLU A 61 12.97 13.67 14.42
N LEU A 62 12.42 13.91 13.23
CA LEU A 62 12.01 15.25 12.80
C LEU A 62 10.81 15.77 13.59
N TYR A 63 9.93 14.88 14.08
CA TYR A 63 8.86 15.22 15.00
C TYR A 63 9.41 15.87 16.27
N PHE A 64 10.42 15.24 16.89
CA PHE A 64 11.04 15.82 18.09
C PHE A 64 11.73 17.16 17.78
N SER A 65 12.32 17.32 16.60
CA SER A 65 12.85 18.62 16.17
C SER A 65 11.77 19.70 16.02
N ILE A 66 10.55 19.35 15.59
CA ILE A 66 9.42 20.29 15.55
C ILE A 66 8.93 20.61 16.97
N GLU A 67 8.88 19.62 17.86
CA GLU A 67 8.54 19.86 19.27
C GLU A 67 9.57 20.76 19.96
N ASP A 68 10.87 20.59 19.64
CA ASP A 68 11.92 21.48 20.12
C ASP A 68 11.77 22.91 19.59
N LEU A 69 11.32 23.08 18.34
CA LEU A 69 10.98 24.39 17.77
C LEU A 69 9.79 25.05 18.49
N ARG A 70 8.84 24.25 19.00
CA ARG A 70 7.67 24.73 19.75
C ARG A 70 8.03 25.11 21.20
N ASP A 71 9.07 24.50 21.76
CA ASP A 71 9.57 24.76 23.10
C ASP A 71 10.50 25.99 23.14
N LYS A 72 9.98 27.11 23.65
CA LYS A 72 10.71 28.38 23.73
C LYS A 72 11.91 28.36 24.69
N GLU A 73 12.01 27.35 25.56
CA GLU A 73 13.15 27.23 26.49
C GLU A 73 14.36 26.54 25.84
N LYS A 74 14.14 25.77 24.77
CA LYS A 74 15.20 25.11 24.01
C LYS A 74 15.81 26.05 22.98
N LYS A 75 17.14 26.08 22.93
CA LYS A 75 17.89 27.03 22.08
C LYS A 75 18.36 26.45 20.75
N ASP A 76 18.25 25.13 20.56
CA ASP A 76 18.89 24.43 19.44
C ASP A 76 18.18 24.66 18.10
N ILE A 77 16.84 24.82 18.12
CA ILE A 77 16.03 25.12 16.93
C ILE A 77 15.11 26.29 17.26
N GLN A 78 15.44 27.49 16.77
CA GLN A 78 14.69 28.71 17.13
C GLN A 78 13.73 29.17 16.04
N THR A 79 13.97 28.77 14.79
CA THR A 79 13.17 29.20 13.65
C THR A 79 12.75 28.03 12.78
N LEU A 80 11.64 28.23 12.06
CA LEU A 80 11.18 27.28 11.05
C LEU A 80 12.24 27.10 9.93
N SER A 81 13.04 28.13 9.66
CA SER A 81 14.16 28.01 8.72
C SER A 81 15.26 27.08 9.22
N ASP A 82 15.53 27.04 10.52
CA ASP A 82 16.52 26.12 11.10
C ASP A 82 16.02 24.69 11.04
N TYR A 83 14.73 24.50 11.35
CA TYR A 83 14.05 23.23 11.15
C TYR A 83 14.17 22.74 9.71
N TYR A 84 13.89 23.60 8.71
CA TYR A 84 13.96 23.19 7.30
C TYR A 84 15.37 22.77 6.86
N LYS A 85 16.43 23.35 7.41
CA LYS A 85 17.81 22.88 7.15
C LYS A 85 18.00 21.45 7.65
N ILE A 86 17.58 21.16 8.88
CA ILE A 86 17.66 19.81 9.48
C ILE A 86 16.81 18.81 8.69
N ARG A 87 15.57 19.21 8.33
CA ARG A 87 14.66 18.41 7.50
C ARG A 87 15.28 18.10 6.15
N ASP A 88 15.85 19.08 5.46
CA ASP A 88 16.41 18.90 4.12
C ASP A 88 17.68 18.05 4.12
N GLU A 89 18.44 18.04 5.22
CA GLU A 89 19.58 17.13 5.41
C GLU A 89 19.11 15.68 5.64
N LYS A 90 18.15 15.46 6.55
CA LYS A 90 17.66 14.12 6.90
C LYS A 90 16.71 13.52 5.87
N LEU A 91 15.96 14.37 5.20
CA LEU A 91 14.90 14.01 4.27
C LEU A 91 14.88 14.96 3.07
N PRO A 92 15.81 14.79 2.12
CA PRO A 92 15.92 15.62 0.94
C PRO A 92 14.64 15.67 0.11
N SER A 93 14.52 16.69 -0.75
CA SER A 93 13.32 16.88 -1.57
C SER A 93 12.98 15.68 -2.46
N ALA A 94 13.98 14.96 -2.96
CA ALA A 94 13.75 13.75 -3.78
C ALA A 94 13.04 12.65 -2.99
N ASP A 95 13.45 12.43 -1.74
CA ASP A 95 12.85 11.44 -0.84
C ASP A 95 11.41 11.84 -0.51
N ARG A 96 11.16 13.13 -0.23
CA ARG A 96 9.81 13.64 0.01
C ARG A 96 8.89 13.41 -1.19
N HIS A 97 9.34 13.72 -2.40
CA HIS A 97 8.55 13.45 -3.61
C HIS A 97 8.26 11.96 -3.79
N LYS A 98 9.25 11.10 -3.51
CA LYS A 98 9.06 9.65 -3.56
C LYS A 98 8.03 9.18 -2.53
N ILE A 99 8.06 9.70 -1.30
CA ILE A 99 7.08 9.36 -0.26
C ILE A 99 5.67 9.72 -0.70
N ILE A 100 5.44 10.93 -1.23
CA ILE A 100 4.12 11.34 -1.72
C ILE A 100 3.64 10.46 -2.88
N ALA A 101 4.54 10.13 -3.81
CA ALA A 101 4.23 9.23 -4.92
C ALA A 101 3.87 7.81 -4.44
N ASP A 102 4.64 7.28 -3.49
CA ASP A 102 4.41 5.96 -2.89
C ASP A 102 3.09 5.91 -2.11
N LEU A 103 2.75 6.96 -1.34
CA LEU A 103 1.47 7.08 -0.64
C LEU A 103 0.28 7.11 -1.62
N SER A 104 0.39 7.94 -2.65
CA SER A 104 -0.66 8.03 -3.69
C SER A 104 -0.86 6.70 -4.41
N ARG A 105 0.24 6.01 -4.75
CA ARG A 105 0.19 4.70 -5.39
C ARG A 105 -0.40 3.65 -4.45
N LEU A 106 -0.04 3.68 -3.17
CA LEU A 106 -0.57 2.77 -2.15
C LEU A 106 -2.08 2.93 -2.02
N GLU A 107 -2.58 4.17 -1.94
CA GLU A 107 -4.02 4.44 -1.85
C GLU A 107 -4.78 3.85 -3.05
N VAL A 108 -4.30 4.13 -4.27
CA VAL A 108 -4.92 3.66 -5.51
C VAL A 108 -4.91 2.13 -5.60
N LEU A 109 -3.76 1.49 -5.41
CA LEU A 109 -3.64 0.03 -5.48
C LEU A 109 -4.51 -0.65 -4.44
N THR A 110 -4.50 -0.14 -3.21
CA THR A 110 -5.31 -0.64 -2.10
C THR A 110 -6.79 -0.60 -2.47
N LYS A 111 -7.30 0.53 -2.97
CA LYS A 111 -8.71 0.66 -3.38
C LYS A 111 -9.09 -0.26 -4.55
N CYS A 112 -8.16 -0.57 -5.45
CA CYS A 112 -8.43 -1.41 -6.62
C CYS A 112 -8.32 -2.92 -6.35
N TYR A 113 -7.45 -3.34 -5.42
CA TYR A 113 -7.04 -4.75 -5.29
C TYR A 113 -7.28 -5.36 -3.91
N THR A 114 -7.79 -4.57 -2.95
CA THR A 114 -8.15 -5.05 -1.61
C THR A 114 -9.59 -4.71 -1.27
N GLU A 115 -10.15 -5.43 -0.30
CA GLU A 115 -11.55 -5.32 0.12
C GLU A 115 -11.65 -5.43 1.65
N ASP A 116 -12.82 -5.06 2.18
CA ASP A 116 -13.23 -5.23 3.57
C ASP A 116 -12.23 -4.71 4.63
N SER A 117 -11.86 -5.56 5.58
CA SER A 117 -10.98 -5.24 6.71
C SER A 117 -9.57 -4.87 6.24
N LEU A 118 -9.05 -5.54 5.21
CA LEU A 118 -7.70 -5.27 4.72
C LEU A 118 -7.63 -3.88 4.07
N LEU A 119 -8.61 -3.55 3.23
CA LEU A 119 -8.76 -2.22 2.63
C LEU A 119 -8.74 -1.14 3.71
N ASN A 120 -9.60 -1.27 4.72
CA ASN A 120 -9.71 -0.28 5.79
C ASN A 120 -8.41 -0.13 6.61
N LYS A 121 -7.71 -1.24 6.88
CA LYS A 121 -6.46 -1.20 7.64
C LYS A 121 -5.32 -0.55 6.85
N ILE A 122 -5.18 -0.86 5.56
CA ILE A 122 -4.15 -0.23 4.73
C ILE A 122 -4.45 1.25 4.53
N LEU A 123 -5.70 1.66 4.33
CA LEU A 123 -6.06 3.07 4.22
C LEU A 123 -5.83 3.85 5.53
N LYS A 124 -6.04 3.22 6.70
CA LYS A 124 -5.66 3.83 7.98
C LYS A 124 -4.15 4.01 8.12
N TYR A 125 -3.37 3.04 7.64
CA TYR A 125 -1.92 3.16 7.59
C TYR A 125 -1.45 4.26 6.65
N GLU A 126 -2.04 4.32 5.45
CA GLU A 126 -1.76 5.37 4.48
C GLU A 126 -2.08 6.76 5.07
N ASP A 127 -3.25 6.93 5.69
CA ASP A 127 -3.63 8.18 6.36
C ASP A 127 -2.69 8.54 7.52
N LEU A 128 -2.23 7.57 8.31
CA LEU A 128 -1.20 7.80 9.34
C LEU A 128 0.09 8.35 8.71
N MET A 129 0.61 7.66 7.69
CA MET A 129 1.87 8.04 7.04
C MET A 129 1.75 9.36 6.30
N TYR A 130 0.60 9.62 5.65
CA TYR A 130 0.28 10.90 5.03
C TYR A 130 0.27 12.02 6.08
N SER A 131 -0.49 11.84 7.17
CA SER A 131 -0.56 12.82 8.27
C SER A 131 0.82 13.16 8.83
N PHE A 132 1.64 12.12 8.99
CA PHE A 132 2.97 12.28 9.55
C PHE A 132 3.93 12.96 8.56
N SER A 133 3.88 12.57 7.29
CA SER A 133 4.66 13.21 6.24
C SER A 133 4.29 14.69 6.09
N ASP A 134 3.00 15.05 6.11
CA ASP A 134 2.53 16.42 6.01
C ASP A 134 3.03 17.28 7.19
N PHE A 135 2.94 16.73 8.40
CA PHE A 135 3.48 17.37 9.61
C PHE A 135 4.98 17.64 9.49
N VAL A 136 5.76 16.64 9.11
CA VAL A 136 7.22 16.75 8.97
C VAL A 136 7.60 17.65 7.80
N PHE A 137 6.87 17.61 6.69
CA PHE A 137 7.26 18.38 5.51
C PHE A 137 7.02 19.86 5.74
N ASN A 138 5.99 20.22 6.49
CA ASN A 138 5.62 21.61 6.70
C ASN A 138 6.12 22.20 8.03
N GLY A 139 6.61 21.38 8.96
CA GLY A 139 6.99 21.82 10.31
C GLY A 139 5.79 21.98 11.25
N GLY A 140 4.72 21.23 10.99
CA GLY A 140 3.42 21.30 11.63
C GLY A 140 2.30 20.91 10.66
N SER A 141 1.15 20.46 11.17
CA SER A 141 -0.01 20.13 10.33
C SER A 141 -1.31 20.21 11.13
N MET A 142 -2.32 20.87 10.56
CA MET A 142 -3.67 20.88 11.11
C MET A 142 -4.29 19.49 11.12
N HIS A 143 -3.92 18.62 10.16
CA HIS A 143 -4.43 17.25 10.10
C HIS A 143 -3.95 16.42 11.29
N GLN A 144 -2.69 16.60 11.69
CA GLN A 144 -2.14 16.03 12.92
C GLN A 144 -2.90 16.53 14.16
N GLU A 145 -3.15 17.83 14.27
CA GLU A 145 -3.88 18.42 15.41
C GLU A 145 -5.34 17.93 15.52
N LEU A 146 -5.95 17.52 14.41
CA LEU A 146 -7.31 17.01 14.41
C LEU A 146 -7.39 15.51 14.70
N LYS A 147 -6.58 14.69 14.03
CA LYS A 147 -6.63 13.21 14.11
C LYS A 147 -5.68 12.61 15.14
N TRP A 148 -4.56 13.23 15.40
CA TRP A 148 -3.44 12.69 16.17
C TRP A 148 -3.07 13.58 17.35
N LYS A 149 -4.08 14.05 18.09
CA LYS A 149 -3.94 15.00 19.22
C LYS A 149 -2.95 14.56 20.29
N ASN A 150 -2.85 13.24 20.51
CA ASN A 150 -1.97 12.65 21.51
C ASN A 150 -0.59 12.29 20.93
N GLY A 151 -0.27 12.79 19.73
CA GLY A 151 0.93 12.45 18.98
C GLY A 151 0.74 11.28 18.03
N PHE A 152 1.79 11.00 17.27
CA PHE A 152 1.89 9.83 16.41
C PHE A 152 2.31 8.59 17.22
N PRO A 153 1.98 7.37 16.77
CA PRO A 153 2.34 6.14 17.45
C PRO A 153 3.81 6.05 17.84
N ASP A 154 4.11 5.33 18.90
CA ASP A 154 5.49 4.97 19.20
C ASP A 154 6.00 3.85 18.27
N TYR A 155 7.26 3.43 18.46
CA TYR A 155 7.86 2.40 17.63
C TYR A 155 7.25 1.01 17.84
N GLU A 156 6.77 0.71 19.04
CA GLU A 156 6.17 -0.58 19.36
C GLU A 156 4.77 -0.68 18.74
N GLU A 157 3.94 0.34 18.95
CA GLU A 157 2.61 0.47 18.34
C GLU A 157 2.69 0.42 16.81
N TYR A 158 3.66 1.13 16.24
CA TYR A 158 3.89 1.13 14.79
C TYR A 158 4.33 -0.25 14.28
N SER A 159 5.26 -0.91 14.98
CA SER A 159 5.74 -2.25 14.61
C SER A 159 4.60 -3.28 14.61
N ILE A 160 3.74 -3.25 15.63
CA ILE A 160 2.55 -4.12 15.72
C ILE A 160 1.64 -3.89 14.51
N LEU A 161 1.38 -2.63 14.15
CA LEU A 161 0.58 -2.28 12.99
C LEU A 161 1.16 -2.87 11.69
N ILE A 162 2.47 -2.77 11.49
CA ILE A 162 3.14 -3.30 10.29
C ILE A 162 3.07 -4.83 10.22
N GLU A 163 3.32 -5.53 11.33
CA GLU A 163 3.23 -7.00 11.36
C GLU A 163 1.79 -7.50 11.19
N GLU A 164 0.79 -6.77 11.69
CA GLU A 164 -0.62 -7.07 11.42
C GLU A 164 -0.98 -6.94 9.93
N LEU A 165 -0.52 -5.88 9.27
CA LEU A 165 -0.74 -5.66 7.84
C LEU A 165 -0.08 -6.76 7.01
N LYS A 166 1.19 -7.05 7.32
CA LYS A 166 1.96 -8.13 6.69
C LYS A 166 1.25 -9.47 6.79
N THR A 167 0.80 -9.84 8.00
CA THR A 167 0.09 -11.10 8.24
C THR A 167 -1.19 -11.20 7.42
N GLN A 168 -1.95 -10.11 7.31
CA GLN A 168 -3.21 -10.10 6.55
C GLN A 168 -2.99 -10.12 5.04
N ILE A 169 -2.00 -9.38 4.52
CA ILE A 169 -1.65 -9.41 3.11
C ILE A 169 -1.19 -10.81 2.70
N ILE A 170 -0.29 -11.43 3.48
CA ILE A 170 0.14 -12.81 3.26
C ILE A 170 -1.05 -13.78 3.33
N GLY A 171 -1.97 -13.57 4.26
CA GLY A 171 -3.21 -14.35 4.38
C GLY A 171 -4.05 -14.28 3.11
N GLN A 172 -4.21 -13.10 2.51
CA GLN A 172 -4.93 -12.93 1.24
C GLN A 172 -4.21 -13.58 0.06
N ILE A 173 -2.89 -13.50 0.00
CA ILE A 173 -2.09 -14.16 -1.06
C ILE A 173 -2.24 -15.69 -0.98
N LYS A 174 -2.25 -16.26 0.24
CA LYS A 174 -2.35 -17.71 0.47
C LYS A 174 -3.76 -18.27 0.29
N ARG A 175 -4.82 -17.48 0.51
CA ARG A 175 -6.21 -17.93 0.32
C ARG A 175 -6.44 -18.21 -1.17
N LYS A 176 -6.77 -19.48 -1.47
CA LYS A 176 -6.86 -20.01 -2.84
C LYS A 176 -8.16 -19.67 -3.54
#